data_AF-A0A0W1DLW1-F1
#
_entry.id   AF-A0A0W1DLW1-F1
#
_cell.length_a   1.000
_cell.length_b   1.000
_cell.length_c   1.000
_cell.angle_alpha   90.00
_cell.angle_beta   90.00
_cell.angle_gamma   90.00
#
_symmetry.space_group_name_H-M   'P 1'
#
loop_
_entity.id
_entity.type
_entity.pdbx_description
1 polymer ?
#
loop_
_entity_poly.entity_id
_entity_poly.type
_entity_poly.pdbx_seq_one_letter_code
_entity_poly.pdbx_strand_id
1 'polypeptide(L)'
;MTRSELAERAGLSRPTIWAWESGKTQPRNSNLQTLASALGISELELVAGRENTGSSPDEFDVIGPSAWESGEIPAGLAHPHRLRIMIYAAKLGIAALAGIKAQNVKISIEL
;
A
#
# COMPACT_ATOMS: atom_id res chain seq x y z
N MET A 1 -9.88 -18.96 -3.24
CA MET A 1 -8.90 -20.03 -2.98
C MET A 1 -9.13 -20.58 -1.58
N THR A 2 -9.22 -21.89 -1.44
CA THR A 2 -9.33 -22.58 -0.14
C THR A 2 -7.95 -22.87 0.45
N ARG A 3 -7.88 -23.16 1.76
CA ARG A 3 -6.63 -23.59 2.43
C ARG A 3 -5.99 -24.81 1.76
N SER A 4 -6.82 -25.74 1.27
CA SER A 4 -6.35 -26.96 0.59
C SER A 4 -5.70 -26.62 -0.74
N GLU A 5 -6.32 -25.75 -1.54
CA GLU A 5 -5.79 -25.30 -2.82
C GLU A 5 -4.48 -24.51 -2.63
N LEU A 6 -4.40 -23.64 -1.62
CA LEU A 6 -3.16 -22.92 -1.32
C LEU A 6 -2.03 -23.87 -0.89
N ALA A 7 -2.35 -24.85 -0.04
CA ALA A 7 -1.40 -25.84 0.42
C ALA A 7 -0.81 -26.63 -0.76
N GLU A 8 -1.67 -27.12 -1.65
CA GLU A 8 -1.27 -27.85 -2.85
C GLU A 8 -0.40 -26.99 -3.77
N ARG A 9 -0.85 -25.75 -4.07
CA ARG A 9 -0.15 -24.84 -4.96
C ARG A 9 1.20 -24.37 -4.41
N ALA A 10 1.32 -24.21 -3.09
CA ALA A 10 2.55 -23.85 -2.41
C ALA A 10 3.44 -25.05 -2.05
N GLY A 11 3.03 -26.29 -2.34
CA GLY A 11 3.77 -27.49 -1.93
C GLY A 11 3.89 -27.63 -0.40
N LEU A 12 2.91 -27.12 0.34
CA LEU A 12 2.86 -27.11 1.79
C LEU A 12 1.74 -28.00 2.32
N SER A 13 1.80 -28.37 3.60
CA SER A 13 0.73 -29.12 4.23
C SER A 13 -0.38 -28.19 4.79
N ARG A 14 -1.64 -28.63 4.73
CA ARG A 14 -2.76 -27.90 5.34
C ARG A 14 -2.56 -27.60 6.83
N PRO A 15 -2.07 -28.54 7.67
CA PRO A 15 -1.75 -28.25 9.07
C PRO A 15 -0.73 -27.13 9.25
N THR A 16 0.27 -27.05 8.36
CA THR A 16 1.30 -26.00 8.38
C THR A 16 0.67 -24.63 8.17
N ILE A 17 -0.17 -24.47 7.14
CA ILE A 17 -0.87 -23.21 6.86
C ILE A 17 -1.75 -22.83 8.05
N TRP A 18 -2.52 -23.76 8.59
CA TRP A 18 -3.38 -23.49 9.76
C TRP A 18 -2.59 -23.04 10.99
N ALA A 19 -1.42 -23.65 11.24
CA ALA A 19 -0.56 -23.27 12.36
C ALA A 19 -0.02 -21.83 12.23
N TRP A 20 0.21 -21.36 11.00
CA TRP A 20 0.60 -19.96 10.73
C TRP A 20 -0.58 -19.01 10.85
N GLU A 21 -1.72 -19.33 10.25
CA GLU A 21 -2.93 -18.50 10.33
C GLU A 21 -3.45 -18.35 11.76
N SER A 22 -3.31 -19.39 12.58
CA SER A 22 -3.72 -19.37 13.99
C SER A 22 -2.66 -18.76 14.91
N GLY A 23 -1.52 -18.31 14.37
CA GLY A 23 -0.41 -17.75 15.14
C GLY A 23 0.35 -18.74 16.03
N LYS A 24 0.12 -20.05 15.91
CA LYS A 24 0.82 -21.08 16.69
C LYS A 24 2.31 -21.14 16.37
N THR A 25 2.67 -20.87 15.12
CA THR A 25 4.05 -20.83 14.64
C THR A 25 4.18 -19.75 13.57
N GLN A 26 5.41 -19.35 13.25
CA GLN A 26 5.68 -18.42 12.15
C GLN A 26 6.37 -19.13 10.97
N PRO A 27 6.04 -18.75 9.72
CA PRO A 27 6.75 -19.23 8.54
C PRO A 27 8.18 -18.68 8.50
N ARG A 28 9.10 -19.46 7.93
CA ARG A 28 10.45 -18.99 7.56
C ARG A 28 10.39 -18.26 6.22
N ASN A 29 11.42 -17.48 5.90
CA ASN A 29 11.51 -16.75 4.63
C ASN A 29 11.29 -17.62 3.38
N SER A 30 11.86 -18.83 3.34
CA SER A 30 11.62 -19.78 2.23
C SER A 30 10.14 -20.11 2.02
N ASN A 31 9.37 -20.19 3.11
CA ASN A 31 7.95 -20.50 3.06
C ASN A 31 7.13 -19.27 2.68
N LEU A 32 7.55 -18.07 3.11
CA LEU A 32 6.96 -16.81 2.68
C LEU A 32 7.13 -16.62 1.17
N GLN A 33 8.32 -16.87 0.62
CA GLN A 33 8.57 -16.81 -0.83
C GLN A 33 7.68 -17.78 -1.61
N THR A 34 7.53 -19.01 -1.11
CA THR A 34 6.69 -20.03 -1.75
C THR A 34 5.21 -19.68 -1.69
N LEU A 35 4.74 -19.15 -0.55
CA LEU A 35 3.37 -18.65 -0.40
C LEU A 35 3.10 -17.46 -1.31
N ALA A 36 4.00 -16.47 -1.35
CA ALA A 36 3.89 -15.29 -2.18
C ALA A 36 3.80 -15.68 -3.67
N SER A 37 4.65 -16.61 -4.11
CA SER A 37 4.63 -17.16 -5.47
C SER A 37 3.31 -17.89 -5.78
N ALA A 38 2.79 -18.71 -4.85
CA ALA A 38 1.51 -19.41 -5.02
C ALA A 38 0.31 -18.45 -5.04
N LEU A 39 0.42 -17.31 -4.37
CA LEU A 39 -0.58 -16.24 -4.33
C LEU A 39 -0.46 -15.26 -5.50
N GLY A 40 0.70 -15.23 -6.18
CA GLY A 40 0.98 -14.27 -7.25
C GLY A 40 1.24 -12.84 -6.75
N ILE A 41 1.72 -12.69 -5.51
CA ILE A 41 2.04 -11.40 -4.87
C ILE A 41 3.52 -11.33 -4.49
N SER A 42 3.99 -10.16 -4.08
CA SER A 42 5.34 -10.02 -3.52
C SER A 42 5.42 -10.50 -2.07
N GLU A 43 6.61 -10.91 -1.61
CA GLU A 43 6.83 -11.24 -0.19
C GLU A 43 6.54 -10.05 0.73
N LEU A 44 6.84 -8.84 0.26
CA LEU A 44 6.54 -7.62 0.99
C LEU A 44 5.03 -7.43 1.18
N GLU A 45 4.23 -7.65 0.13
CA GLU A 45 2.76 -7.59 0.20
C GLU A 45 2.17 -8.67 1.12
N LEU A 46 2.78 -9.86 1.12
CA LEU A 46 2.38 -10.96 2.01
C LEU A 46 2.62 -10.62 3.50
N VAL A 47 3.75 -9.96 3.80
CA VAL A 47 4.16 -9.65 5.18
C VAL A 47 3.53 -8.35 5.70
N ALA A 48 3.45 -7.32 4.85
CA ALA A 48 2.76 -6.07 5.19
C ALA A 48 1.25 -6.29 5.33
N GLY A 49 0.73 -7.35 4.71
CA GLY A 49 -0.68 -7.52 4.44
C GLY A 49 -1.10 -6.54 3.33
N ARG A 50 -2.22 -6.83 2.65
CA ARG A 50 -2.95 -5.72 2.03
C ARG A 50 -3.39 -4.81 3.18
N GLU A 51 -2.63 -3.74 3.39
CA GLU A 51 -3.30 -2.48 3.70
C GLU A 51 -4.44 -2.41 2.71
N ASN A 52 -5.67 -2.30 3.19
CA ASN A 52 -6.83 -2.19 2.33
C ASN A 52 -6.70 -0.86 1.58
N THR A 53 -5.81 -0.79 0.58
CA THR A 53 -5.95 0.00 -0.63
C THR A 53 -7.13 -0.61 -1.37
N GLY A 54 -8.29 -0.63 -0.71
CA GLY A 54 -9.57 -0.86 -1.35
C GLY A 54 -9.56 0.10 -2.52
N SER A 55 -9.70 -0.46 -3.71
CA SER A 55 -9.70 0.19 -5.01
C SER A 55 -9.80 1.69 -4.85
N SER A 56 -8.64 2.37 -4.90
CA SER A 56 -8.68 3.80 -5.08
C SER A 56 -9.46 3.99 -6.38
N PRO A 57 -10.52 4.82 -6.42
CA PRO A 57 -10.87 5.48 -7.67
C PRO A 57 -9.54 5.99 -8.22
N ASP A 58 -9.22 5.67 -9.48
CA ASP A 58 -7.94 5.95 -10.13
C ASP A 58 -7.24 7.12 -9.42
N GLU A 59 -6.07 6.92 -8.78
CA GLU A 59 -5.55 7.89 -7.79
C GLU A 59 -5.47 9.34 -8.31
N PHE A 60 -5.53 9.51 -9.64
CA PHE A 60 -5.72 10.77 -10.35
C PHE A 60 -7.13 11.40 -10.26
N ASP A 61 -8.22 10.63 -10.27
CA ASP A 61 -9.61 11.11 -10.14
C ASP A 61 -9.88 11.73 -8.76
N VAL A 62 -9.21 11.23 -7.71
CA VAL A 62 -9.33 11.76 -6.33
C VAL A 62 -8.56 13.07 -6.14
N ILE A 63 -7.55 13.33 -6.98
CA ILE A 63 -6.74 14.56 -6.96
C ILE A 63 -7.23 15.53 -8.06
N GLY A 64 -8.44 15.32 -8.58
CA GLY A 64 -9.09 16.21 -9.54
C GLY A 64 -9.65 17.49 -8.88
N PRO A 65 -9.85 18.57 -9.65
CA PRO A 65 -10.45 19.81 -9.16
C PRO A 65 -11.83 19.60 -8.51
N SER A 66 -12.58 18.62 -9.01
CA SER A 66 -13.93 18.27 -8.58
C SER A 66 -14.01 17.72 -7.14
N ALA A 67 -12.99 16.97 -6.70
CA ALA A 67 -12.92 16.49 -5.30
C ALA A 67 -12.55 17.63 -4.32
N TRP A 68 -11.76 18.60 -4.79
CA TRP A 68 -11.45 19.81 -4.02
C TRP A 68 -12.68 20.72 -3.87
N GLU A 69 -13.50 20.82 -4.91
CA GLU A 69 -14.74 21.62 -4.91
C GLU A 69 -15.85 21.01 -4.04
N SER A 70 -15.95 19.68 -3.97
CA SER A 70 -16.98 19.01 -3.15
C SER A 70 -16.67 19.02 -1.65
N GLY A 71 -15.39 19.14 -1.27
CA GLY A 71 -14.94 19.13 0.13
C GLY A 71 -15.08 17.78 0.83
N GLU A 72 -15.50 16.73 0.13
CA GLU A 72 -15.58 15.38 0.68
C GLU A 72 -14.18 14.75 0.72
N ILE A 73 -13.71 14.37 1.91
CA ILE A 73 -12.44 13.65 2.06
C ILE A 73 -12.74 12.15 1.88
N PRO A 74 -12.24 11.49 0.82
CA PRO A 74 -12.51 10.07 0.62
C PRO A 74 -11.89 9.23 1.73
N ALA A 75 -12.60 8.17 2.13
CA ALA A 75 -12.10 7.20 3.08
C ALA A 75 -10.77 6.61 2.58
N GLY A 76 -9.73 6.68 3.42
CA GLY A 76 -8.39 6.22 3.06
C GLY A 76 -7.45 7.30 2.50
N LEU A 77 -7.90 8.54 2.29
CA LEU A 77 -7.00 9.65 1.91
C LEU A 77 -6.14 10.13 3.09
N ALA A 78 -6.71 10.11 4.30
CA ALA A 78 -6.06 10.56 5.53
C ALA A 78 -5.10 9.50 6.12
N HIS A 79 -4.01 9.21 5.42
CA HIS A 79 -2.92 8.37 5.92
C HIS A 79 -1.65 9.22 6.15
N PRO A 80 -1.01 9.18 7.34
CA PRO A 80 0.18 9.99 7.65
C PRO A 80 1.35 9.81 6.68
N HIS A 81 1.55 8.58 6.19
CA HIS A 81 2.59 8.26 5.20
C HIS A 81 2.29 8.92 3.84
N ARG A 82 1.01 8.97 3.45
CA ARG A 82 0.54 9.59 2.20
C ARG A 82 0.77 11.10 2.20
N LEU A 83 0.53 11.77 3.34
CA LEU A 83 0.77 13.22 3.47
C LEU A 83 2.23 13.60 3.18
N ARG A 84 3.19 12.86 3.75
CA ARG A 84 4.62 13.11 3.50
C ARG A 84 4.96 12.95 2.03
N ILE A 85 4.49 11.87 1.39
CA ILE A 85 4.72 11.61 -0.04
C ILE A 85 4.15 12.75 -0.89
N MET A 86 2.91 13.18 -0.63
CA MET A 86 2.27 14.27 -1.37
C MET A 86 3.02 15.59 -1.20
N ILE A 87 3.47 15.92 0.02
CA ILE A 87 4.28 17.13 0.25
C ILE A 87 5.58 17.08 -0.55
N TYR A 88 6.28 15.95 -0.58
CA TYR A 88 7.52 15.82 -1.36
C TYR A 88 7.26 15.94 -2.86
N ALA A 89 6.24 15.25 -3.36
CA ALA A 89 5.86 15.31 -4.77
C ALA A 89 5.49 16.75 -5.19
N ALA A 90 4.66 17.44 -4.40
CA ALA A 90 4.29 18.84 -4.64
C ALA A 90 5.52 19.77 -4.65
N LYS A 91 6.42 19.64 -3.68
CA LYS A 91 7.66 20.44 -3.63
C LYS A 91 8.53 20.20 -4.85
N LEU A 92 8.67 18.96 -5.31
CA LEU A 92 9.45 18.63 -6.50
C LEU A 92 8.83 19.22 -7.76
N GLY A 93 7.51 19.10 -7.93
CA GLY A 93 6.79 19.66 -9.08
C GLY A 93 6.91 21.18 -9.15
N ILE A 94 6.65 21.87 -8.04
CA ILE A 94 6.80 23.34 -7.94
C ILE A 94 8.24 23.76 -8.25
N ALA A 95 9.22 23.08 -7.66
CA ALA A 95 10.63 23.39 -7.86
C ALA A 95 11.06 23.26 -9.32
N ALA A 96 10.62 22.18 -9.99
CA ALA A 96 10.90 21.96 -11.40
C ALA A 96 10.31 23.07 -12.28
N LEU A 97 9.06 23.46 -12.03
CA LEU A 97 8.37 24.50 -12.81
C LEU A 97 8.93 25.90 -12.55
N ALA A 98 9.29 26.20 -11.30
CA ALA A 98 9.85 27.49 -10.91
C ALA A 98 11.36 27.60 -11.17
N GLY A 99 12.03 26.52 -11.57
CA GLY A 99 13.49 26.50 -11.80
C GLY A 99 14.31 26.69 -10.53
N ILE A 100 13.78 26.30 -9.37
CA ILE A 100 14.45 26.44 -8.07
C ILE A 100 14.73 25.07 -7.45
N LYS A 101 15.54 25.03 -6.38
CA LYS A 101 15.78 23.80 -5.62
C LYS A 101 14.56 23.46 -4.76
N ALA A 102 14.17 22.19 -4.68
CA ALA A 102 13.01 21.75 -3.87
C ALA A 102 13.12 22.09 -2.38
N GLN A 103 14.33 22.15 -1.84
CA GLN A 103 14.61 22.60 -0.47
C GLN A 103 14.19 24.06 -0.21
N ASN A 104 14.06 24.87 -1.26
CA ASN A 104 13.61 26.27 -1.16
C ASN A 104 12.08 26.41 -1.25
N VAL A 105 11.34 25.31 -1.41
CA VAL A 105 9.88 25.32 -1.47
C VAL A 105 9.29 25.09 -0.08
N LYS A 106 8.54 26.07 0.42
CA LYS A 106 7.81 26.01 1.69
C LYS A 106 6.30 26.00 1.41
N ILE A 107 5.60 25.04 2.01
CA ILE A 107 4.14 24.90 1.94
C ILE A 107 3.62 25.13 3.35
N SER A 108 2.67 26.05 3.51
CA SER A 108 1.98 26.34 4.77
C SER A 108 0.48 26.07 4.57
N ILE A 109 -0.17 25.49 5.58
CA ILE A 109 -1.61 25.25 5.59
C ILE A 109 -2.19 26.12 6.71
N GLU A 110 -3.13 26.99 6.37
CA GLU A 110 -3.91 27.76 7.34
C GLU A 110 -5.10 26.93 7.81
N LEU A 111 -5.40 26.98 9.11
CA LEU A 111 -6.50 26.27 9.76
C LEU A 111 -7.75 27.14 9.84
#